data_AF-A0A388Q075-F1
#
_entry.id   AF-A0A388Q075-F1
#
_cell.length_a   1.000
_cell.length_b   1.000
_cell.length_c   1.000
_cell.angle_alpha   90.00
_cell.angle_beta   90.00
_cell.angle_gamma   90.00
#
_symmetry.space_group_name_H-M   'P 1'
#
loop_
_entity.id
_entity.type
_entity.pdbx_description
1 polymer ?
#
loop_
_entity_poly.entity_id
_entity_poly.type
_entity_poly.pdbx_seq_one_letter_code
_entity_poly.pdbx_strand_id
1 'polypeptide(L)'
;MEIPEALTFDDVLLEPRHSSVLPKETLVSTKLSDSVTLGIPLIASAMDTVSEYKLAIAMAQSGGMACIHKNMSVEDQVNQIKLVKRFESGMVIDPITIDAEASLFEATELMKNHKISGILVVNKNLKLVGILTNRDVRFVTDKKIKVKDLMTKELVTAKVGTSITEAKKILFKNKIEKLIIVDSNFKCKGLITVKDIQKSQIYPEAAKDKKGSLIVAAAVGAGKENIIRAEQLADAGADVIILDTAHGHSISVLKNIREY
;
A
#
# COMPACT_ATOMS: atom_id res chain seq x y z
N MET A 1 32.09 -7.96 -43.13
CA MET A 1 31.20 -7.59 -42.02
C MET A 1 30.84 -8.88 -41.34
N GLU A 2 31.39 -9.13 -40.15
CA GLU A 2 30.96 -10.27 -39.34
C GLU A 2 29.58 -9.93 -38.77
N ILE A 3 28.60 -10.78 -39.04
CA ILE A 3 27.27 -10.67 -38.45
C ILE A 3 27.33 -11.43 -37.13
N PRO A 4 26.99 -10.80 -36.00
CA PRO A 4 27.00 -11.48 -34.71
C PRO A 4 25.94 -12.58 -34.69
N GLU A 5 26.32 -13.75 -34.17
CA GLU A 5 25.41 -14.84 -33.87
C GLU A 5 24.47 -14.44 -32.72
N ALA A 6 23.20 -14.85 -32.80
CA ALA A 6 22.18 -14.54 -31.81
C ALA A 6 21.43 -15.83 -31.41
N LEU A 7 21.18 -15.99 -30.11
CA LEU A 7 20.51 -17.16 -29.53
C LEU A 7 19.24 -16.71 -28.79
N THR A 8 18.22 -17.56 -28.79
CA THR A 8 17.01 -17.44 -27.96
C THR A 8 16.90 -18.59 -26.95
N PHE A 9 15.82 -18.64 -26.18
CA PHE A 9 15.62 -19.61 -25.09
C PHE A 9 15.68 -21.07 -25.57
N ASP A 10 15.08 -21.39 -26.72
CA ASP A 10 14.99 -22.76 -27.24
C ASP A 10 16.29 -23.26 -27.89
N ASP A 11 17.26 -22.37 -28.13
CA ASP A 11 18.55 -22.72 -28.74
C ASP A 11 19.53 -23.34 -27.74
N VAL A 12 19.26 -23.23 -26.43
CA VAL A 12 20.20 -23.59 -25.36
C VAL A 12 19.55 -24.38 -24.24
N LEU A 13 20.38 -25.15 -23.52
CA LEU A 13 19.99 -25.86 -22.30
C LEU A 13 21.01 -25.58 -21.19
N LEU A 14 20.57 -25.66 -19.94
CA LEU A 14 21.47 -25.57 -18.79
C LEU A 14 22.09 -26.93 -18.51
N GLU A 15 23.42 -27.01 -18.54
CA GLU A 15 24.16 -28.23 -18.18
C GLU A 15 24.05 -28.49 -16.66
N PRO A 16 23.52 -29.64 -16.21
CA PRO A 16 23.43 -29.95 -14.79
C PRO A 16 24.80 -30.02 -14.11
N ARG A 17 24.89 -29.53 -12.88
CA ARG A 17 26.08 -29.63 -12.02
C ARG A 17 25.77 -30.25 -10.68
N HIS A 18 26.81 -30.70 -9.99
CA HIS A 18 26.68 -31.22 -8.63
C HIS A 18 26.03 -30.16 -7.72
N SER A 19 24.95 -30.53 -7.02
CA SER A 19 24.25 -29.67 -6.07
C SER A 19 24.20 -30.32 -4.70
N SER A 20 24.49 -29.54 -3.67
CA SER A 20 24.26 -29.90 -2.27
C SER A 20 23.02 -29.22 -1.67
N VAL A 21 22.24 -28.51 -2.49
CA VAL A 21 21.07 -27.74 -2.09
C VAL A 21 19.81 -28.41 -2.62
N LEU A 22 18.80 -28.58 -1.76
CA LEU A 22 17.50 -29.07 -2.19
C LEU A 22 16.69 -27.94 -2.85
N PRO A 23 15.82 -28.24 -3.84
CA PRO A 23 15.01 -27.21 -4.51
C PRO A 23 14.24 -26.28 -3.55
N LYS A 24 13.66 -26.84 -2.48
CA LYS A 24 12.91 -26.09 -1.45
C LYS A 24 13.76 -25.12 -0.61
N GLU A 25 15.09 -25.29 -0.61
CA GLU A 25 16.06 -24.48 0.13
C GLU A 25 16.67 -23.39 -0.76
N THR A 26 16.31 -23.35 -2.04
CA THR A 26 16.83 -22.37 -2.99
C THR A 26 16.25 -21.00 -2.71
N LEU A 27 17.12 -19.99 -2.61
CA LEU A 27 16.71 -18.59 -2.51
C LEU A 27 16.50 -18.02 -3.92
N VAL A 28 15.24 -17.67 -4.22
CA VAL A 28 14.84 -17.08 -5.50
C VAL A 28 14.63 -15.56 -5.42
N SER A 29 14.91 -14.97 -4.26
CA SER A 29 14.82 -13.52 -4.07
C SER A 29 15.79 -12.78 -4.98
N THR A 30 15.36 -11.65 -5.54
CA THR A 30 16.18 -10.85 -6.45
C THR A 30 16.05 -9.36 -6.17
N LYS A 31 17.10 -8.59 -6.48
CA LYS A 31 17.07 -7.13 -6.41
C LYS A 31 16.67 -6.56 -7.76
N LEU A 32 15.59 -5.79 -7.77
CA LEU A 32 15.17 -5.03 -8.95
C LEU A 32 15.89 -3.68 -9.03
N SER A 33 16.08 -3.05 -7.86
CA SER A 33 16.83 -1.79 -7.70
C SER A 33 17.49 -1.75 -6.31
N ASP A 34 18.21 -0.68 -6.00
CA ASP A 34 18.81 -0.48 -4.67
C ASP A 34 17.75 -0.41 -3.55
N SER A 35 16.53 0.00 -3.87
CA SER A 35 15.43 0.17 -2.93
C SER A 35 14.39 -0.94 -2.96
N VAL A 36 14.36 -1.77 -4.03
CA VAL A 36 13.31 -2.78 -4.24
C VAL A 36 13.91 -4.17 -4.39
N THR A 37 13.53 -5.05 -3.46
CA THR A 37 13.84 -6.48 -3.49
C THR A 37 12.53 -7.26 -3.63
N LEU A 38 12.53 -8.24 -4.53
CA LEU A 38 11.42 -9.16 -4.74
C LEU A 38 11.74 -10.50 -4.07
N GLY A 39 10.73 -11.14 -3.47
CA GLY A 39 10.83 -12.49 -2.95
C GLY A 39 10.91 -13.55 -4.05
N ILE A 40 10.31 -13.28 -5.21
CA ILE A 40 10.42 -14.10 -6.43
C ILE A 40 10.74 -13.21 -7.64
N PRO A 41 11.45 -13.71 -8.67
CA PRO A 41 11.91 -12.90 -9.80
C PRO A 41 10.81 -12.74 -10.87
N LEU A 42 9.59 -12.43 -10.46
CA LEU A 42 8.42 -12.30 -11.35
C LEU A 42 7.80 -10.91 -11.26
N ILE A 43 7.63 -10.28 -12.42
CA ILE A 43 6.93 -9.01 -12.58
C ILE A 43 5.85 -9.18 -13.64
N ALA A 44 4.59 -8.87 -13.31
CA ALA A 44 3.50 -8.87 -14.29
C ALA A 44 3.57 -7.64 -15.20
N SER A 45 3.40 -7.88 -16.51
CA SER A 45 3.56 -6.89 -17.57
C SER A 45 2.58 -5.72 -17.47
N ALA A 46 2.99 -4.54 -17.95
CA ALA A 46 2.22 -3.30 -17.94
C ALA A 46 1.13 -3.23 -19.03
N MET A 47 0.25 -4.22 -19.08
CA MET A 47 -0.83 -4.33 -20.08
C MET A 47 -2.21 -4.20 -19.43
N ASP A 48 -3.15 -3.58 -20.14
CA ASP A 48 -4.53 -3.36 -19.68
C ASP A 48 -5.31 -4.66 -19.42
N THR A 49 -5.01 -5.68 -20.18
CA THR A 49 -5.55 -7.03 -20.03
C THR A 49 -4.89 -7.86 -18.93
N VAL A 50 -3.83 -7.33 -18.29
CA VAL A 50 -3.02 -8.08 -17.33
C VAL A 50 -3.03 -7.39 -15.96
N SER A 51 -2.50 -6.16 -15.87
CA SER A 51 -2.06 -5.59 -14.59
C SER A 51 -2.88 -4.39 -14.14
N GLU A 52 -3.93 -4.67 -13.37
CA GLU A 52 -4.61 -3.70 -12.50
C GLU A 52 -4.37 -4.04 -11.01
N TYR A 53 -4.93 -3.24 -10.10
CA TYR A 53 -4.71 -3.32 -8.65
C TYR A 53 -4.91 -4.74 -8.09
N LYS A 54 -5.87 -5.51 -8.61
CA LYS A 54 -6.15 -6.87 -8.14
C LYS A 54 -4.97 -7.81 -8.40
N LEU A 55 -4.42 -7.80 -9.62
CA LEU A 55 -3.26 -8.62 -9.95
C LEU A 55 -2.03 -8.10 -9.22
N ALA A 56 -1.87 -6.78 -9.11
CA ALA A 56 -0.76 -6.19 -8.37
C ALA A 56 -0.74 -6.62 -6.90
N ILE A 57 -1.89 -6.65 -6.24
CA ILE A 57 -2.03 -7.18 -4.87
C ILE A 57 -1.62 -8.65 -4.82
N ALA A 58 -2.17 -9.49 -5.71
CA ALA A 58 -1.87 -10.93 -5.71
C ALA A 58 -0.39 -11.23 -5.98
N MET A 59 0.22 -10.52 -6.92
CA MET A 59 1.64 -10.63 -7.25
C MET A 59 2.51 -10.21 -6.07
N ALA A 60 2.23 -9.04 -5.47
CA ALA A 60 2.98 -8.56 -4.31
C ALA A 60 2.84 -9.50 -3.12
N GLN A 61 1.64 -10.02 -2.84
CA GLN A 61 1.42 -11.01 -1.78
C GLN A 61 2.18 -12.33 -2.01
N SER A 62 2.45 -12.68 -3.26
CA SER A 62 3.24 -13.86 -3.63
C SER A 62 4.74 -13.59 -3.68
N GLY A 63 5.18 -12.37 -3.35
CA GLY A 63 6.59 -11.96 -3.36
C GLY A 63 7.10 -11.36 -4.68
N GLY A 64 6.23 -11.24 -5.69
CA GLY A 64 6.54 -10.61 -6.97
C GLY A 64 6.11 -9.14 -6.99
N MET A 65 5.90 -8.61 -8.20
CA MET A 65 5.34 -7.27 -8.40
C MET A 65 4.47 -7.24 -9.67
N ALA A 66 3.60 -6.25 -9.81
CA ALA A 66 2.97 -5.94 -11.09
C ALA A 66 3.19 -4.47 -11.45
N CYS A 67 3.25 -4.19 -12.74
CA CYS A 67 3.29 -2.83 -13.26
C CYS A 67 1.90 -2.40 -13.73
N ILE A 68 1.30 -1.40 -13.08
CA ILE A 68 0.01 -0.85 -13.51
C ILE A 68 0.20 -0.16 -14.87
N HIS A 69 -0.58 -0.59 -15.86
CA HIS A 69 -0.51 -0.06 -17.22
C HIS A 69 -0.91 1.41 -17.29
N LYS A 70 -0.50 2.09 -18.38
CA LYS A 70 -0.72 3.52 -18.62
C LYS A 70 -1.95 3.85 -19.47
N ASN A 71 -2.66 2.83 -19.97
CA ASN A 71 -3.85 2.93 -20.82
C ASN A 71 -5.12 3.31 -20.02
N MET A 72 -5.04 4.40 -19.26
CA MET A 72 -6.12 4.99 -18.47
C MET A 72 -5.77 6.46 -18.17
N SER A 73 -6.66 7.19 -17.50
CA SER A 73 -6.35 8.54 -17.00
C SER A 73 -5.26 8.50 -15.92
N VAL A 74 -4.56 9.61 -15.68
CA VAL A 74 -3.54 9.63 -14.60
C VAL A 74 -4.20 9.49 -13.23
N GLU A 75 -5.40 10.04 -13.07
CA GLU A 75 -6.21 9.96 -11.85
C GLU A 75 -6.58 8.50 -11.54
N ASP A 76 -7.01 7.76 -12.56
CA ASP A 76 -7.35 6.33 -12.41
C ASP A 76 -6.11 5.51 -12.08
N GLN A 77 -4.99 5.78 -12.75
CA GLN A 77 -3.73 5.07 -12.47
C GLN A 77 -3.25 5.35 -11.03
N VAL A 78 -3.34 6.59 -10.57
CA VAL A 78 -3.07 6.98 -9.16
C VAL A 78 -4.00 6.24 -8.20
N ASN A 79 -5.29 6.10 -8.54
CA ASN A 79 -6.24 5.37 -7.71
C ASN A 79 -5.91 3.87 -7.64
N GLN A 80 -5.49 3.26 -8.74
CA GLN A 80 -5.01 1.87 -8.78
C GLN A 80 -3.83 1.66 -7.82
N ILE A 81 -2.83 2.56 -7.86
CA ILE A 81 -1.67 2.52 -6.94
C ILE A 81 -2.14 2.64 -5.49
N LYS A 82 -2.98 3.63 -5.16
CA LYS A 82 -3.51 3.82 -3.81
C LYS A 82 -4.27 2.59 -3.29
N LEU A 83 -5.02 1.89 -4.16
CA LEU A 83 -5.71 0.66 -3.78
C LEU A 83 -4.73 -0.44 -3.38
N VAL A 84 -3.62 -0.62 -4.10
CA VAL A 84 -2.57 -1.59 -3.75
C VAL A 84 -1.90 -1.21 -2.43
N LYS A 85 -1.43 0.04 -2.30
CA LYS A 85 -0.70 0.51 -1.10
C LYS A 85 -1.53 0.45 0.18
N ARG A 86 -2.87 0.60 0.06
CA ARG A 86 -3.83 0.53 1.18
C ARG A 86 -4.35 -0.89 1.45
N PHE A 87 -4.10 -1.86 0.58
CA PHE A 87 -4.69 -3.20 0.73
C PHE A 87 -4.16 -3.92 1.97
N GLU A 88 -2.85 -3.83 2.16
CA GLU A 88 -2.16 -4.36 3.31
C GLU A 88 -1.11 -3.35 3.69
N SER A 89 -1.43 -2.51 4.67
CA SER A 89 -0.49 -1.61 5.31
C SER A 89 -0.30 -2.13 6.72
N GLY A 90 0.94 -2.41 7.15
CA GLY A 90 1.23 -2.80 8.53
C GLY A 90 0.67 -1.83 9.58
N MET A 91 0.41 -0.59 9.16
CA MET A 91 -0.32 0.44 9.88
C MET A 91 -1.02 1.37 8.88
N VAL A 92 -2.31 1.68 9.08
CA VAL A 92 -2.99 2.75 8.34
C VAL A 92 -2.41 4.08 8.83
N ILE A 93 -1.72 4.81 7.94
CA ILE A 93 -1.11 6.12 8.23
C ILE A 93 -2.16 7.21 8.00
N ASP A 94 -2.13 8.25 8.84
CA ASP A 94 -3.03 9.41 8.79
C ASP A 94 -4.51 9.02 8.66
N PRO A 95 -5.04 8.25 9.64
CA PRO A 95 -6.43 7.86 9.65
C PRO A 95 -7.33 9.10 9.69
N ILE A 96 -8.47 8.99 9.03
CA ILE A 96 -9.46 10.04 8.97
C ILE A 96 -9.98 10.36 10.39
N THR A 97 -9.97 11.64 10.73
CA THR A 97 -10.40 12.15 12.04
C THR A 97 -11.54 13.18 11.90
N ILE A 98 -12.33 13.34 12.95
CA ILE A 98 -13.36 14.39 13.06
C ILE A 98 -13.23 15.17 14.37
N ASP A 99 -13.61 16.44 14.37
CA ASP A 99 -13.62 17.26 15.58
C ASP A 99 -14.74 16.81 16.54
N ALA A 100 -14.46 16.82 17.84
CA ALA A 100 -15.39 16.41 18.89
C ALA A 100 -16.67 17.26 18.95
N GLU A 101 -16.62 18.52 18.50
CA GLU A 101 -17.78 19.41 18.44
C GLU A 101 -18.60 19.27 17.17
N ALA A 102 -18.14 18.46 16.20
CA ALA A 102 -18.89 18.18 14.98
C ALA A 102 -20.22 17.48 15.28
N SER A 103 -21.16 17.62 14.36
CA SER A 103 -22.46 16.96 14.43
C SER A 103 -22.36 15.48 14.07
N LEU A 104 -23.31 14.70 14.59
CA LEU A 104 -23.45 13.30 14.21
C LEU A 104 -23.69 13.11 12.71
N PHE A 105 -24.40 14.06 12.08
CA PHE A 105 -24.62 14.06 10.63
C PHE A 105 -23.30 14.09 9.85
N GLU A 106 -22.42 15.04 10.17
CA GLU A 106 -21.11 15.16 9.53
C GLU A 106 -20.27 13.90 9.72
N ALA A 107 -20.24 13.34 10.94
CA ALA A 107 -19.55 12.09 11.22
C ALA A 107 -20.06 10.93 10.35
N THR A 108 -21.37 10.80 10.24
CA THR A 108 -22.02 9.71 9.49
C THR A 108 -21.80 9.86 7.98
N GLU A 109 -21.88 11.07 7.44
CA GLU A 109 -21.53 11.36 6.04
C GLU A 109 -20.09 11.00 5.75
N LEU A 110 -19.17 11.42 6.62
CA LEU A 110 -17.75 11.20 6.42
C LEU A 110 -17.42 9.70 6.48
N MET A 111 -18.02 8.96 7.42
CA MET A 111 -17.92 7.51 7.48
C MET A 111 -18.46 6.82 6.22
N LYS A 112 -19.60 7.30 5.68
CA LYS A 112 -20.23 6.76 4.47
C LYS A 112 -19.38 7.03 3.23
N ASN A 113 -18.90 8.26 3.05
CA ASN A 113 -18.10 8.69 1.89
C ASN A 113 -16.77 7.93 1.82
N HIS A 114 -16.17 7.64 2.97
CA HIS A 114 -14.92 6.90 3.06
C HIS A 114 -15.09 5.39 3.29
N LYS A 115 -16.33 4.88 3.34
CA LYS A 115 -16.67 3.47 3.58
C LYS A 115 -15.98 2.88 4.83
N ILE A 116 -15.87 3.67 5.90
CA ILE A 116 -15.26 3.28 7.17
C ILE A 116 -16.32 3.01 8.24
N SER A 117 -16.10 1.98 9.07
CA SER A 117 -17.05 1.57 10.12
C SER A 117 -16.88 2.30 11.46
N GLY A 118 -15.88 3.16 11.56
CA GLY A 118 -15.67 4.04 12.70
C GLY A 118 -14.64 5.11 12.37
N ILE A 119 -14.72 6.22 13.09
CA ILE A 119 -13.94 7.43 12.89
C ILE A 119 -13.30 7.87 14.20
N LEU A 120 -12.06 8.35 14.12
CA LEU A 120 -11.33 8.85 15.28
C LEU A 120 -11.76 10.28 15.59
N VAL A 121 -11.92 10.59 16.87
CA VAL A 121 -12.38 11.90 17.32
C VAL A 121 -11.21 12.65 17.94
N VAL A 122 -10.99 13.88 17.47
CA VAL A 122 -9.92 14.77 17.93
C VAL A 122 -10.49 16.06 18.49
N ASN A 123 -9.72 16.76 19.32
CA ASN A 123 -10.03 18.12 19.73
C ASN A 123 -9.38 19.16 18.80
N LYS A 124 -9.62 20.45 19.07
CA LYS A 124 -9.03 21.58 18.33
C LYS A 124 -7.49 21.55 18.20
N ASN A 125 -6.80 20.87 19.13
CA ASN A 125 -5.33 20.73 19.11
C ASN A 125 -4.85 19.46 18.41
N LEU A 126 -5.75 18.76 17.69
CA LEU A 126 -5.53 17.46 17.04
C LEU A 126 -5.13 16.33 17.99
N LYS A 127 -5.43 16.47 19.30
CA LYS A 127 -5.25 15.37 20.25
C LYS A 127 -6.42 14.41 20.14
N LEU A 128 -6.13 13.13 20.18
CA LEU A 128 -7.12 12.06 20.17
C LEU A 128 -7.94 12.10 21.48
N VAL A 129 -9.26 12.17 21.38
CA VAL A 129 -10.18 12.26 22.53
C VAL A 129 -11.26 11.19 22.53
N GLY A 130 -11.47 10.49 21.42
CA GLY A 130 -12.41 9.38 21.37
C GLY A 130 -12.39 8.62 20.04
N ILE A 131 -13.27 7.63 19.96
CA ILE A 131 -13.61 6.92 18.72
C ILE A 131 -15.13 6.82 18.63
N LEU A 132 -15.67 7.01 17.43
CA LEU A 132 -17.09 6.82 17.15
C LEU A 132 -17.24 5.67 16.14
N THR A 133 -18.11 4.71 16.42
CA THR A 133 -18.32 3.52 15.59
C THR A 133 -19.78 3.40 15.17
N ASN A 134 -20.04 2.56 14.16
CA ASN A 134 -21.42 2.23 13.74
C ASN A 134 -22.30 1.67 14.86
N ARG A 135 -21.72 1.13 15.94
CA ARG A 135 -22.49 0.63 17.10
C ARG A 135 -23.03 1.78 17.95
N ASP A 136 -22.25 2.85 18.09
CA ASP A 136 -22.56 3.98 18.96
C ASP A 136 -23.70 4.85 18.39
N VAL A 137 -23.87 4.81 17.06
CA VAL A 137 -24.83 5.65 16.33
C VAL A 137 -26.12 4.91 15.92
N ARG A 138 -26.17 3.58 16.13
CA ARG A 138 -27.18 2.68 15.53
C ARG A 138 -28.62 2.98 15.95
N PHE A 139 -28.81 3.59 17.13
CA PHE A 139 -30.12 3.86 17.73
C PHE A 139 -30.38 5.35 17.94
N VAL A 140 -29.53 6.22 17.38
CA VAL A 140 -29.64 7.66 17.57
C VAL A 140 -30.52 8.25 16.49
N THR A 141 -31.65 8.83 16.88
CA THR A 141 -32.62 9.48 15.98
C THR A 141 -32.35 10.97 15.79
N ASP A 142 -31.79 11.64 16.81
CA ASP A 142 -31.44 13.06 16.74
C ASP A 142 -30.03 13.26 16.15
N LYS A 143 -29.99 13.80 14.93
CA LYS A 143 -28.75 14.06 14.19
C LYS A 143 -28.02 15.34 14.64
N LYS A 144 -28.60 16.15 15.53
CA LYS A 144 -27.96 17.37 16.08
C LYS A 144 -27.05 17.10 17.27
N ILE A 145 -27.07 15.88 17.80
CA ILE A 145 -26.16 15.46 18.88
C ILE A 145 -24.72 15.60 18.40
N LYS A 146 -23.84 16.06 19.29
CA LYS A 146 -22.42 16.22 18.99
C LYS A 146 -21.69 14.90 19.13
N VAL A 147 -20.63 14.73 18.36
CA VAL A 147 -19.79 13.51 18.38
C VAL A 147 -19.25 13.22 19.78
N LYS A 148 -18.83 14.25 20.54
CA LYS A 148 -18.29 14.09 21.90
C LYS A 148 -19.25 13.43 22.91
N ASP A 149 -20.55 13.50 22.66
CA ASP A 149 -21.57 12.99 23.57
C ASP A 149 -21.83 11.49 23.36
N LEU A 150 -21.44 10.96 22.20
CA LEU A 150 -21.63 9.55 21.80
C LEU A 150 -20.33 8.77 21.65
N MET A 151 -19.19 9.45 21.52
CA MET A 151 -17.90 8.78 21.34
C MET A 151 -17.48 7.96 22.56
N THR A 152 -16.79 6.86 22.30
CA THR A 152 -16.08 6.12 23.35
C THR A 152 -14.81 6.88 23.73
N LYS A 153 -14.67 7.23 25.02
CA LYS A 153 -13.52 7.99 25.58
C LYS A 153 -12.40 7.09 26.09
N GLU A 154 -12.71 5.86 26.46
CA GLU A 154 -11.73 4.87 26.91
C GLU A 154 -11.03 4.25 25.70
N LEU A 155 -9.88 4.81 25.35
CA LEU A 155 -9.13 4.40 24.17
C LEU A 155 -7.98 3.49 24.57
N VAL A 156 -7.94 2.31 23.97
CA VAL A 156 -6.73 1.49 23.97
C VAL A 156 -5.81 1.99 22.86
N THR A 157 -4.66 2.52 23.25
CA THR A 157 -3.67 3.10 22.34
C THR A 157 -2.30 2.45 22.52
N ALA A 158 -1.44 2.60 21.52
CA ALA A 158 -0.03 2.24 21.59
C ALA A 158 0.84 3.36 21.00
N LYS A 159 2.13 3.38 21.34
CA LYS A 159 3.05 4.45 20.90
C LYS A 159 3.56 4.19 19.49
N VAL A 160 3.93 5.24 18.78
CA VAL A 160 4.72 5.13 17.53
C VAL A 160 5.94 4.24 17.78
N GLY A 161 6.20 3.30 16.88
CA GLY A 161 7.28 2.31 16.99
C GLY A 161 6.89 0.98 17.63
N THR A 162 5.63 0.82 18.09
CA THR A 162 5.12 -0.46 18.60
C THR A 162 5.23 -1.55 17.52
N SER A 163 5.84 -2.68 17.86
CA SER A 163 6.01 -3.79 16.94
C SER A 163 4.67 -4.49 16.64
N ILE A 164 4.57 -5.16 15.49
CA ILE A 164 3.38 -5.98 15.16
C ILE A 164 3.12 -7.05 16.24
N THR A 165 4.17 -7.63 16.81
CA THR A 165 4.08 -8.65 17.87
C THR A 165 3.48 -8.08 19.16
N GLU A 166 3.88 -6.88 19.56
CA GLU A 166 3.29 -6.18 20.70
C GLU A 166 1.85 -5.75 20.43
N ALA A 167 1.58 -5.23 19.23
CA ALA A 167 0.24 -4.86 18.80
C ALA A 167 -0.73 -6.04 18.91
N LYS A 168 -0.31 -7.25 18.47
CA LYS A 168 -1.08 -8.49 18.64
C LYS A 168 -1.44 -8.76 20.10
N LYS A 169 -0.48 -8.63 21.02
CA LYS A 169 -0.71 -8.84 22.47
C LYS A 169 -1.73 -7.84 23.02
N ILE A 170 -1.63 -6.56 22.63
CA ILE A 170 -2.54 -5.50 23.08
C ILE A 170 -3.95 -5.75 22.55
N LEU A 171 -4.09 -6.05 21.25
CA LEU A 171 -5.38 -6.35 20.61
C LEU A 171 -6.05 -7.56 21.29
N PHE A 172 -5.30 -8.64 21.53
CA PHE A 172 -5.81 -9.86 22.17
C PHE A 172 -6.22 -9.62 23.62
N LYS A 173 -5.36 -8.97 24.43
CA LYS A 173 -5.62 -8.68 25.85
C LYS A 173 -6.90 -7.84 26.04
N ASN A 174 -7.10 -6.85 25.17
CA ASN A 174 -8.22 -5.93 25.28
C ASN A 174 -9.47 -6.36 24.47
N LYS A 175 -9.39 -7.47 23.72
CA LYS A 175 -10.49 -7.98 22.87
C LYS A 175 -11.02 -6.93 21.87
N ILE A 176 -10.11 -6.19 21.25
CA ILE A 176 -10.43 -5.14 20.28
C ILE A 176 -9.89 -5.48 18.88
N GLU A 177 -10.53 -4.96 17.84
CA GLU A 177 -10.16 -5.23 16.44
C GLU A 177 -9.19 -4.20 15.84
N LYS A 178 -9.09 -3.03 16.47
CA LYS A 178 -8.34 -1.86 15.99
C LYS A 178 -7.52 -1.28 17.14
N LEU A 179 -6.23 -1.07 16.93
CA LEU A 179 -5.31 -0.45 17.87
C LEU A 179 -4.86 0.90 17.32
N ILE A 180 -5.08 1.97 18.07
CA ILE A 180 -4.74 3.33 17.65
C ILE A 180 -3.30 3.63 18.06
N ILE A 181 -2.50 4.14 17.12
CA ILE A 181 -1.12 4.54 17.35
C ILE A 181 -1.06 6.05 17.56
N VAL A 182 -0.43 6.47 18.66
CA VAL A 182 -0.30 7.88 19.05
C VAL A 182 1.16 8.29 19.25
N ASP A 183 1.46 9.56 19.01
CA ASP A 183 2.76 10.17 19.34
C ASP A 183 2.86 10.60 20.82
N SER A 184 3.99 11.21 21.20
CA SER A 184 4.22 11.73 22.56
C SER A 184 3.25 12.84 22.97
N ASN A 185 2.61 13.52 22.03
CA ASN A 185 1.61 14.57 22.27
C ASN A 185 0.18 14.03 22.27
N PHE A 186 0.00 12.71 22.18
CA PHE A 186 -1.29 12.03 22.07
C PHE A 186 -2.07 12.39 20.80
N LYS A 187 -1.35 12.76 19.72
CA LYS A 187 -1.94 12.90 18.39
C LYS A 187 -1.96 11.54 17.70
N CYS A 188 -3.04 11.22 17.01
CA CYS A 188 -3.11 9.98 16.25
C CYS A 188 -2.14 10.02 15.06
N LYS A 189 -1.35 8.96 14.90
CA LYS A 189 -0.40 8.77 13.80
C LYS A 189 -0.74 7.57 12.93
N GLY A 190 -1.54 6.64 13.45
CA GLY A 190 -1.97 5.50 12.66
C GLY A 190 -2.92 4.57 13.37
N LEU A 191 -3.31 3.51 12.66
CA LEU A 191 -4.20 2.47 13.16
C LEU A 191 -3.75 1.10 12.66
N ILE A 192 -3.63 0.13 13.57
CA ILE A 192 -3.32 -1.27 13.26
C ILE A 192 -4.59 -2.09 13.41
N THR A 193 -4.94 -2.90 12.41
CA THR A 193 -6.13 -3.77 12.47
C THR A 193 -5.76 -5.24 12.60
N VAL A 194 -6.66 -6.03 13.21
CA VAL A 194 -6.55 -7.50 13.22
C VAL A 194 -6.53 -8.07 11.80
N LYS A 195 -7.27 -7.46 10.86
CA LYS A 195 -7.29 -7.89 9.46
C LYS A 195 -5.93 -7.77 8.79
N ASP A 196 -5.22 -6.66 9.00
CA ASP A 196 -3.88 -6.45 8.42
C ASP A 196 -2.88 -7.46 9.00
N ILE A 197 -2.98 -7.73 10.30
CA ILE A 197 -2.19 -8.77 10.98
C ILE A 197 -2.45 -10.16 10.39
N GLN A 198 -3.71 -10.52 10.14
CA GLN A 198 -4.09 -11.81 9.59
C GLN A 198 -3.57 -11.97 8.15
N LYS A 199 -3.72 -10.95 7.30
CA LYS A 199 -3.19 -10.96 5.93
C LYS A 199 -1.68 -11.21 5.90
N SER A 200 -0.94 -10.55 6.79
CA SER A 200 0.50 -10.73 6.88
C SER A 200 0.93 -12.12 7.38
N GLN A 201 0.04 -12.90 8.01
CA GLN A 201 0.32 -14.30 8.36
C GLN A 201 0.02 -15.26 7.20
N ILE A 202 -0.95 -14.93 6.35
CA ILE A 202 -1.31 -15.72 5.18
C ILE A 202 -0.22 -15.60 4.10
N TYR A 203 0.37 -14.40 3.97
CA TYR A 203 1.38 -14.09 2.96
C TYR A 203 2.70 -13.62 3.61
N PRO A 204 3.49 -14.54 4.19
CA PRO A 204 4.76 -14.20 4.85
C PRO A 204 5.81 -13.67 3.88
N GLU A 205 5.82 -14.16 2.63
CA GLU A 205 6.76 -13.77 1.57
C GLU A 205 6.28 -12.56 0.76
N ALA A 206 5.25 -11.85 1.23
CA ALA A 206 4.72 -10.69 0.54
C ALA A 206 5.79 -9.61 0.37
N ALA A 207 5.97 -9.14 -0.87
CA ALA A 207 6.87 -8.05 -1.19
C ALA A 207 6.28 -6.72 -0.72
N LYS A 208 6.96 -6.11 0.25
CA LYS A 208 6.51 -4.92 0.97
C LYS A 208 7.60 -3.85 0.98
N ASP A 209 7.16 -2.59 1.01
CA ASP A 209 8.03 -1.45 1.22
C ASP A 209 8.45 -1.33 2.71
N LYS A 210 9.29 -0.33 3.00
CA LYS A 210 9.77 -0.06 4.37
C LYS A 210 8.65 0.30 5.37
N LYS A 211 7.47 0.70 4.88
CA LYS A 211 6.28 1.02 5.70
C LYS A 211 5.37 -0.20 5.89
N GLY A 212 5.71 -1.34 5.26
CA GLY A 212 4.94 -2.57 5.32
C GLY A 212 3.74 -2.58 4.36
N SER A 213 3.69 -1.65 3.38
CA SER A 213 2.70 -1.66 2.31
C SER A 213 3.18 -2.51 1.14
N LEU A 214 2.26 -3.21 0.46
CA LEU A 214 2.59 -3.98 -0.75
C LEU A 214 3.30 -3.10 -1.79
N ILE A 215 4.31 -3.66 -2.47
CA ILE A 215 5.00 -2.94 -3.54
C ILE A 215 4.20 -2.94 -4.84
N VAL A 216 4.36 -1.90 -5.65
CA VAL A 216 3.71 -1.79 -6.96
C VAL A 216 4.54 -0.91 -7.90
N ALA A 217 4.59 -1.30 -9.18
CA ALA A 217 5.17 -0.49 -10.23
C ALA A 217 4.08 0.23 -11.04
N ALA A 218 4.44 1.32 -11.71
CA ALA A 218 3.55 2.02 -12.63
C ALA A 218 4.26 2.34 -13.95
N ALA A 219 3.59 2.11 -15.07
CA ALA A 219 4.13 2.43 -16.38
C ALA A 219 3.85 3.89 -16.75
N VAL A 220 4.80 4.50 -17.45
CA VAL A 220 4.69 5.84 -18.04
C VAL A 220 5.22 5.82 -19.47
N GLY A 221 4.78 6.76 -20.30
CA GLY A 221 5.34 6.94 -21.64
C GLY A 221 6.64 7.75 -21.62
N ALA A 222 7.23 7.96 -22.79
CA ALA A 222 8.24 9.00 -22.99
C ALA A 222 7.57 10.33 -23.37
N GLY A 223 8.19 11.47 -23.03
CA GLY A 223 7.63 12.81 -23.25
C GLY A 223 7.49 13.62 -21.96
N LYS A 224 7.35 14.94 -22.09
CA LYS A 224 7.35 15.87 -20.95
C LYS A 224 6.10 15.73 -20.09
N GLU A 225 4.95 15.49 -20.71
CA GLU A 225 3.68 15.23 -20.04
C GLU A 225 3.73 13.97 -19.16
N ASN A 226 4.58 13.01 -19.51
CA ASN A 226 4.78 11.79 -18.74
C ASN A 226 5.66 11.99 -17.50
N ILE A 227 6.35 13.13 -17.38
CA ILE A 227 7.10 13.49 -16.16
C ILE A 227 6.12 13.82 -15.03
N ILE A 228 5.14 14.67 -15.31
CA ILE A 228 4.08 15.03 -14.36
C ILE A 228 3.29 13.79 -13.94
N ARG A 229 2.99 12.89 -14.88
CA ARG A 229 2.36 11.60 -14.56
C ARG A 229 3.23 10.77 -13.63
N ALA A 230 4.54 10.66 -13.88
CA ALA A 230 5.45 9.90 -13.00
C ALA A 230 5.51 10.51 -11.59
N GLU A 231 5.58 11.83 -11.46
CA GLU A 231 5.54 12.53 -10.16
C GLU A 231 4.26 12.20 -9.40
N GLN A 232 3.09 12.30 -10.05
CA GLN A 232 1.80 11.98 -9.42
C GLN A 232 1.71 10.51 -8.98
N LEU A 233 2.30 9.59 -9.74
CA LEU A 233 2.34 8.16 -9.41
C LEU A 233 3.31 7.88 -8.26
N ALA A 234 4.46 8.55 -8.23
CA ALA A 234 5.40 8.49 -7.11
C ALA A 234 4.78 9.04 -5.82
N ASP A 235 4.09 10.18 -5.89
CA ASP A 235 3.34 10.77 -4.77
C ASP A 235 2.20 9.85 -4.29
N ALA A 236 1.58 9.10 -5.21
CA ALA A 236 0.59 8.08 -4.87
C ALA A 236 1.20 6.86 -4.16
N GLY A 237 2.53 6.70 -4.20
CA GLY A 237 3.28 5.66 -3.53
C GLY A 237 3.72 4.51 -4.43
N ALA A 238 3.83 4.71 -5.75
CA ALA A 238 4.46 3.72 -6.63
C ALA A 238 5.93 3.53 -6.24
N ASP A 239 6.37 2.27 -6.12
CA ASP A 239 7.72 1.92 -5.68
C ASP A 239 8.73 1.90 -6.84
N VAL A 240 8.23 1.68 -8.06
CA VAL A 240 9.01 1.70 -9.31
C VAL A 240 8.21 2.38 -10.41
N ILE A 241 8.85 3.28 -11.15
CA ILE A 241 8.31 3.86 -12.38
C ILE A 241 9.00 3.18 -13.56
N ILE A 242 8.21 2.61 -14.47
CA ILE A 242 8.70 1.93 -15.67
C ILE A 242 8.41 2.81 -16.88
N LEU A 243 9.46 3.31 -17.54
CA LEU A 243 9.30 4.01 -18.81
C LEU A 243 9.09 2.98 -19.93
N ASP A 244 7.86 2.90 -20.42
CA ASP A 244 7.40 1.88 -21.33
C ASP A 244 7.31 2.42 -22.77
N THR A 245 8.24 1.99 -23.61
CA THR A 245 8.39 2.36 -25.02
C THR A 245 8.89 1.16 -25.84
N ALA A 246 8.44 1.06 -27.09
CA ALA A 246 8.92 0.03 -28.02
C ALA A 246 10.41 0.20 -28.36
N HIS A 247 10.94 1.43 -28.35
CA HIS A 247 12.35 1.70 -28.61
C HIS A 247 12.97 2.57 -27.51
N GLY A 248 13.67 1.90 -26.58
CA GLY A 248 14.29 2.53 -25.40
C GLY A 248 15.51 3.40 -25.72
N HIS A 249 16.24 3.11 -26.80
CA HIS A 249 17.45 3.85 -27.16
C HIS A 249 17.15 5.11 -27.99
N SER A 250 16.22 5.95 -27.50
CA SER A 250 15.86 7.21 -28.17
C SER A 250 16.22 8.43 -27.34
N ILE A 251 16.45 9.55 -28.01
CA ILE A 251 16.77 10.85 -27.37
C ILE A 251 15.66 11.26 -26.39
N SER A 252 14.40 10.98 -26.72
CA SER A 252 13.25 11.28 -25.85
C SER A 252 13.38 10.55 -24.50
N VAL A 253 13.69 9.25 -24.55
CA VAL A 253 13.90 8.44 -23.34
C VAL A 253 15.08 8.94 -22.51
N LEU A 254 16.22 9.21 -23.15
CA LEU A 254 17.41 9.71 -22.46
C LEU A 254 17.19 11.07 -21.81
N LYS A 255 16.38 11.93 -22.41
CA LYS A 255 16.00 13.22 -21.82
C LYS A 255 15.09 13.02 -20.61
N ASN A 256 14.04 12.21 -20.73
CA ASN A 256 13.15 11.89 -19.61
C ASN A 256 13.91 11.31 -18.41
N ILE A 257 14.82 10.36 -18.62
CA ILE A 257 15.61 9.75 -17.54
C ILE A 257 16.50 10.77 -16.81
N ARG A 258 16.96 11.83 -17.48
CA ARG A 258 17.75 12.91 -16.85
C ARG A 258 16.89 13.93 -16.10
N GLU A 259 15.61 14.01 -16.42
CA GLU A 259 14.65 14.92 -15.78
C GLU A 259 13.93 14.27 -14.59
N TYR A 260 13.93 12.93 -14.48
CA TYR A 260 13.53 12.17 -13.28
C TYR A 260 14.62 12.22 -12.20
#